data_AF-A0AAD8YK60-F1
#
_entry.id   AF-A0AAD8YK60-F1
#
_cell.length_a   1.000
_cell.length_b   1.000
_cell.length_c   1.000
_cell.angle_alpha   90.00
_cell.angle_beta   90.00
_cell.angle_gamma   90.00
#
_symmetry.space_group_name_H-M   'P 1'
#
loop_
_entity.id
_entity.type
_entity.pdbx_description
1 polymer ?
#
loop_
_entity_poly.entity_id
_entity_poly.type
_entity_poly.pdbx_seq_one_letter_code
_entity_poly.pdbx_strand_id
1 'polypeptide(L)'
;MVHRLSLFLAALMATQTQCFTATKSTPITATYRHKSLTTRLHAEATNGVQLISLESLGGDHEAVGDNMGKAMAAWLDVEWMPQEIHVQMGIRVKNTYVQCRTDGKDDVAEIMTQVTDDLYENWAEYNADAFVNAWDCGNYVADYLIAKSGSETCGCSTKIED
;
A
#
# COMPACT_ATOMS: atom_id res chain seq x y z
N MET A 1 -44.43 -27.55 -30.07
CA MET A 1 -44.21 -28.15 -28.73
C MET A 1 -43.24 -27.23 -27.99
N VAL A 2 -43.60 -26.12 -27.35
CA VAL A 2 -44.63 -25.86 -26.32
C VAL A 2 -44.51 -26.81 -25.12
N HIS A 3 -43.95 -26.26 -24.05
CA HIS A 3 -44.26 -26.50 -22.63
C HIS A 3 -43.84 -27.81 -21.95
N ARG A 4 -42.82 -27.69 -21.10
CA ARG A 4 -42.85 -28.11 -19.69
C ARG A 4 -42.20 -27.00 -18.87
N LEU A 5 -42.94 -25.98 -18.42
CA LEU A 5 -43.62 -25.92 -17.11
C LEU A 5 -42.83 -26.69 -16.05
N SER A 6 -42.02 -26.00 -15.23
CA SER A 6 -42.46 -25.28 -14.02
C SER A 6 -43.08 -26.23 -13.02
N LEU A 7 -42.28 -26.65 -12.04
CA LEU A 7 -42.65 -27.17 -10.71
C LEU A 7 -41.35 -27.56 -10.00
N PHE A 8 -40.77 -26.63 -9.22
CA PHE A 8 -40.25 -26.87 -7.87
C PHE A 8 -39.79 -25.51 -7.31
N LEU A 9 -40.77 -24.61 -7.24
CA LEU A 9 -40.76 -23.51 -6.28
C LEU A 9 -41.16 -24.12 -4.93
N ALA A 10 -40.46 -23.72 -3.87
CA ALA A 10 -40.77 -23.94 -2.45
C ALA A 10 -40.43 -25.32 -1.84
N ALA A 11 -39.18 -25.46 -1.38
CA ALA A 11 -38.86 -26.16 -0.14
C ALA A 11 -37.90 -25.25 0.65
N LEU A 12 -38.47 -24.25 1.31
CA LEU A 12 -38.68 -24.25 2.75
C LEU A 12 -37.35 -24.11 3.52
N MET A 13 -37.05 -22.84 3.77
CA MET A 13 -36.29 -22.31 4.90
C MET A 13 -36.50 -23.18 6.16
N ALA A 14 -35.61 -24.13 6.39
CA ALA A 14 -35.51 -24.87 7.65
C ALA A 14 -34.40 -24.23 8.48
N THR A 15 -34.82 -23.23 9.24
CA THR A 15 -34.38 -22.91 10.60
C THR A 15 -33.33 -23.85 11.21
N GLN A 16 -32.15 -23.31 11.50
CA GLN A 16 -31.46 -23.59 12.76
C GLN A 16 -30.99 -22.27 13.36
N THR A 17 -31.94 -21.55 13.96
CA THR A 17 -31.64 -20.55 14.97
C THR A 17 -31.10 -21.32 16.18
N GLN A 18 -29.79 -21.41 16.32
CA GLN A 18 -29.21 -21.85 17.58
C GLN A 18 -29.35 -20.70 18.57
N CYS A 19 -30.24 -20.90 19.55
CA CYS A 19 -30.38 -20.04 20.71
C CYS A 19 -29.07 -20.06 21.49
N PHE A 20 -28.25 -19.02 21.36
CA PHE A 20 -27.10 -18.81 22.23
C PHE A 20 -27.59 -18.19 23.55
N THR A 21 -27.65 -18.97 24.61
CA THR A 21 -27.93 -18.46 25.95
C THR A 21 -26.71 -17.71 26.46
N ALA A 22 -26.81 -16.38 26.55
CA ALA A 22 -25.80 -15.53 27.16
C ALA A 22 -25.68 -15.85 28.66
N THR A 23 -24.59 -16.51 29.05
CA THR A 23 -24.17 -16.60 30.45
C THR A 23 -23.53 -15.26 30.81
N LYS A 24 -24.03 -14.58 31.85
CA LYS A 24 -23.40 -13.37 32.39
C LYS A 24 -21.99 -13.71 32.87
N SER A 25 -20.97 -13.33 32.10
CA SER A 25 -19.59 -13.33 32.56
C SER A 25 -19.40 -12.21 33.58
N THR A 26 -18.94 -12.57 34.77
CA THR A 26 -18.45 -11.63 35.79
C THR A 26 -17.33 -10.77 35.20
N PRO A 27 -17.29 -9.44 35.43
CA PRO A 27 -16.20 -8.61 34.95
C PRO A 27 -14.91 -9.01 35.66
N ILE A 28 -13.94 -9.50 34.89
CA ILE A 28 -12.57 -9.68 35.37
C ILE A 28 -11.96 -8.28 35.41
N THR A 29 -11.81 -7.71 36.59
CA THR A 29 -11.05 -6.47 36.78
C THR A 29 -9.57 -6.79 36.53
N ALA A 30 -9.14 -6.63 35.28
CA ALA A 30 -7.72 -6.62 34.96
C ALA A 30 -7.09 -5.37 35.60
N THR A 31 -6.37 -5.55 36.70
CA THR A 31 -5.55 -4.50 37.29
C THR A 31 -4.34 -4.30 36.38
N TYR A 32 -4.44 -3.36 35.45
CA TYR A 32 -3.33 -2.96 34.59
C TYR A 32 -2.28 -2.26 35.46
N ARG A 33 -1.28 -3.01 35.91
CA ARG A 33 -0.11 -2.46 36.60
C ARG A 33 0.72 -1.69 35.57
N HIS A 34 0.51 -0.39 35.49
CA HIS A 34 1.34 0.52 34.71
C HIS A 34 2.77 0.45 35.25
N LYS A 35 3.62 -0.37 34.64
CA LYS A 35 5.07 -0.25 34.86
C LYS A 35 5.44 1.10 34.27
N SER A 36 5.76 2.06 35.14
CA SER A 36 6.35 3.33 34.74
C SER A 36 7.64 3.03 33.97
N LEU A 37 7.54 2.99 32.65
CA LEU A 37 8.69 3.04 31.77
C LEU A 37 9.21 4.47 31.86
N THR A 38 10.25 4.66 32.67
CA THR A 38 11.04 5.89 32.63
C THR A 38 11.74 5.93 31.27
N THR A 39 11.09 6.56 30.30
CA THR A 39 11.70 6.87 29.00
C THR A 39 12.84 7.86 29.26
N ARG A 40 14.07 7.35 29.27
CA ARG A 40 15.26 8.21 29.19
C ARG A 40 15.29 8.77 27.77
N LEU A 41 14.81 10.00 27.62
CA LEU A 41 15.05 10.80 26.43
C LEU A 41 16.55 11.07 26.36
N HIS A 42 17.25 10.34 25.50
CA HIS A 42 18.57 10.75 25.05
C HIS A 42 18.38 12.01 24.19
N ALA A 43 18.70 13.16 24.78
CA ALA A 43 18.90 14.38 24.02
C ALA A 43 20.26 14.29 23.30
N GLU A 44 20.25 14.76 22.05
CA GLU A 44 21.39 15.00 21.13
C GLU A 44 21.98 13.79 20.39
N ALA A 45 21.34 13.46 19.27
CA ALA A 45 21.98 13.63 17.96
C ALA A 45 20.93 14.21 17.01
N THR A 46 21.32 15.16 16.17
CA THR A 46 20.53 15.60 15.01
C THR A 46 20.43 14.44 14.01
N ASN A 47 19.70 13.38 14.36
CA ASN A 47 19.23 12.37 13.41
C ASN A 47 18.06 13.00 12.65
N GLY A 48 18.33 14.06 11.89
CA GLY A 48 17.38 14.56 10.93
C GLY A 48 17.10 13.47 9.90
N VAL A 49 15.85 13.33 9.47
CA VAL A 49 15.53 12.56 8.26
C VAL A 49 16.36 13.18 7.14
N GLN A 50 17.31 12.41 6.59
CA GLN A 50 18.12 12.90 5.47
C GLN A 50 17.20 13.01 4.27
N LEU A 51 17.03 14.25 3.78
CA LEU A 51 16.29 14.50 2.55
C LEU A 51 17.11 13.96 1.38
N ILE A 52 16.49 13.12 0.56
CA ILE A 52 17.10 12.55 -0.63
C ILE A 52 16.47 13.28 -1.81
N SER A 53 17.30 14.06 -2.52
CA SER A 53 16.88 14.82 -3.69
C SER A 53 17.07 14.00 -4.97
N LEU A 54 16.13 14.15 -5.90
CA LEU A 54 16.11 13.54 -7.23
C LEU A 54 16.59 14.49 -8.35
N GLU A 55 17.19 15.63 -8.01
CA GLU A 55 17.76 16.55 -8.99
C GLU A 55 18.79 15.85 -9.91
N SER A 56 19.48 14.81 -9.40
CA SER A 56 20.47 14.03 -10.14
C SER A 56 19.88 13.13 -11.23
N LEU A 57 18.59 12.83 -11.20
CA LEU A 57 17.91 11.92 -12.14
C LEU A 57 17.62 12.53 -13.52
N GLY A 58 17.98 13.80 -13.73
CA GLY A 58 17.79 14.50 -14.99
C GLY A 58 16.34 14.88 -15.26
N GLY A 59 16.09 15.38 -16.48
CA GLY A 59 14.81 15.98 -16.87
C GLY A 59 13.82 15.06 -17.56
N ASP A 60 14.17 13.80 -17.85
CA ASP A 60 13.26 12.86 -18.52
C ASP A 60 12.39 12.12 -17.48
N HIS A 61 11.46 12.86 -16.90
CA HIS A 61 10.57 12.34 -15.85
C HIS A 61 9.61 11.27 -16.38
N GLU A 62 9.24 11.34 -17.66
CA GLU A 62 8.37 10.35 -18.30
C GLU A 62 9.06 8.99 -18.38
N ALA A 63 10.31 8.92 -18.86
CA ALA A 63 11.03 7.65 -18.93
C ALA A 63 11.28 7.03 -17.54
N VAL A 64 11.60 7.85 -16.54
CA VAL A 64 11.76 7.37 -15.15
C VAL A 64 10.42 6.87 -14.60
N GLY A 65 9.34 7.61 -14.81
CA GLY A 65 8.00 7.24 -14.39
C GLY A 65 7.49 5.96 -15.06
N ASP A 66 7.74 5.79 -16.37
CA ASP A 66 7.39 4.58 -17.12
C ASP A 66 8.07 3.34 -16.54
N ASN A 67 9.37 3.43 -16.27
CA ASN A 67 10.12 2.33 -15.68
C ASN A 67 9.67 2.04 -14.25
N MET A 68 9.37 3.08 -13.46
CA MET A 68 8.87 2.91 -12.09
C MET A 68 7.49 2.26 -12.06
N GLY A 69 6.57 2.67 -12.96
CA GLY A 69 5.24 2.06 -13.05
C GLY A 69 5.30 0.58 -13.43
N LYS A 70 6.19 0.21 -14.35
CA LYS A 70 6.43 -1.20 -14.71
C LYS A 70 7.02 -2.00 -13.55
N ALA A 71 8.03 -1.43 -12.88
CA ALA A 71 8.67 -2.04 -11.74
C ALA A 71 7.68 -2.25 -10.58
N MET A 72 6.74 -1.33 -10.37
CA MET A 72 5.66 -1.49 -9.39
C MET A 72 4.76 -2.67 -9.75
N ALA A 73 4.28 -2.74 -10.98
CA ALA A 73 3.43 -3.85 -11.43
C ALA A 73 4.15 -5.20 -11.30
N ALA A 74 5.42 -5.27 -11.73
CA ALA A 74 6.23 -6.48 -11.62
C ALA A 74 6.46 -6.91 -10.16
N TRP A 75 6.73 -5.96 -9.26
CA TRP A 75 6.89 -6.25 -7.84
C TRP A 75 5.62 -6.84 -7.22
N LEU A 76 4.45 -6.26 -7.53
CA LEU A 76 3.16 -6.78 -7.07
C LEU A 76 2.84 -8.16 -7.68
N ASP A 77 3.15 -8.35 -8.96
CA ASP A 77 2.94 -9.60 -9.68
C ASP A 77 3.79 -10.76 -9.11
N VAL A 78 5.02 -10.46 -8.67
CA VAL A 78 5.93 -11.43 -8.05
C VAL A 78 5.42 -11.92 -6.70
N GLU A 79 4.91 -11.00 -5.87
CA GLU A 79 4.46 -11.34 -4.51
C GLU A 79 3.10 -12.05 -4.50
N TRP A 80 2.18 -11.66 -5.39
CA TRP A 80 0.78 -12.11 -5.33
C TRP A 80 0.38 -13.00 -6.52
N MET A 81 0.47 -12.48 -7.74
CA MET A 81 0.23 -13.11 -9.06
C MET A 81 0.00 -11.97 -10.08
N PRO A 82 0.28 -12.16 -11.39
CA PRO A 82 -0.05 -11.20 -12.43
C PRO A 82 -1.51 -10.76 -12.45
N GLN A 83 -1.76 -9.46 -12.33
CA GLN A 83 -3.11 -8.88 -12.35
C GLN A 83 -3.16 -7.52 -13.06
N GLU A 84 -4.26 -7.27 -13.79
CA GLU A 84 -4.49 -5.99 -14.49
C GLU A 84 -4.49 -4.80 -13.52
N ILE A 85 -4.95 -5.02 -12.28
CA ILE A 85 -4.99 -3.97 -11.26
C ILE A 85 -3.59 -3.46 -10.89
N HIS A 86 -2.58 -4.33 -10.91
CA HIS A 86 -1.19 -3.95 -10.65
C HIS A 86 -0.64 -3.05 -11.75
N VAL A 87 -1.01 -3.30 -13.01
CA VAL A 87 -0.68 -2.42 -14.15
C VAL A 87 -1.34 -1.05 -13.97
N GLN A 88 -2.62 -1.01 -13.59
CA GLN A 88 -3.35 0.24 -13.35
C GLN A 88 -2.74 1.05 -12.20
N MET A 89 -2.36 0.39 -11.11
CA MET A 89 -1.64 1.02 -9.99
C MET A 89 -0.27 1.54 -10.44
N GLY A 90 0.47 0.78 -11.24
CA GLY A 90 1.74 1.23 -11.83
C GLY A 90 1.60 2.47 -12.71
N ILE A 91 0.55 2.54 -13.54
CA ILE A 91 0.22 3.74 -14.34
C ILE A 91 -0.10 4.93 -13.43
N ARG A 92 -0.85 4.70 -12.34
CA ARG A 92 -1.19 5.77 -11.40
C ARG A 92 0.06 6.32 -10.69
N VAL A 93 0.92 5.44 -10.20
CA VAL A 93 2.22 5.78 -9.61
C VAL A 93 3.09 6.59 -10.59
N LYS A 94 3.18 6.16 -11.85
CA LYS A 94 3.86 6.92 -12.91
C LYS A 94 3.31 8.34 -12.99
N ASN A 95 2.00 8.49 -13.18
CA ASN A 95 1.39 9.79 -13.44
C ASN A 95 1.62 10.75 -12.27
N THR A 96 1.50 10.26 -11.04
CA THR A 96 1.71 11.06 -9.83
C THR A 96 3.16 11.47 -9.66
N TYR A 97 4.11 10.58 -9.97
CA TYR A 97 5.53 10.93 -10.03
C TYR A 97 5.81 12.02 -11.07
N VAL A 98 5.36 11.84 -12.31
CA VAL A 98 5.58 12.80 -13.40
C VAL A 98 5.01 14.17 -13.04
N GLN A 99 3.81 14.20 -12.46
CA GLN A 99 3.20 15.43 -11.97
C GLN A 99 4.07 16.10 -10.89
N CYS A 100 4.52 15.35 -9.89
CA CYS A 100 5.39 15.88 -8.85
C CYS A 100 6.67 16.50 -9.42
N ARG A 101 7.36 15.78 -10.32
CA ARG A 101 8.59 16.28 -10.94
C ARG A 101 8.33 17.52 -11.80
N THR A 102 7.21 17.55 -12.53
CA THR A 102 6.79 18.71 -13.34
C THR A 102 6.52 19.95 -12.47
N ASP A 103 6.00 19.74 -11.25
CA ASP A 103 5.75 20.79 -10.27
C ASP A 103 7.01 21.24 -9.50
N GLY A 104 8.18 20.68 -9.83
CA GLY A 104 9.46 21.01 -9.18
C GLY A 104 9.64 20.36 -7.81
N LYS A 105 8.95 19.25 -7.54
CA LYS A 105 9.18 18.44 -6.34
C LYS A 105 10.30 17.45 -6.60
N ASP A 106 11.39 17.58 -5.86
CA ASP A 106 12.60 16.76 -5.99
C ASP A 106 12.83 15.83 -4.79
N ASP A 107 12.11 16.01 -3.68
CA ASP A 107 12.31 15.21 -2.47
C ASP A 107 11.60 13.85 -2.54
N VAL A 108 12.33 12.77 -2.23
CA VAL A 108 11.79 11.40 -2.24
C VAL A 108 10.63 11.24 -1.28
N ALA A 109 10.72 11.78 -0.06
CA ALA A 109 9.67 11.60 0.94
C ALA A 109 8.39 12.35 0.55
N GLU A 110 8.53 13.55 -0.04
CA GLU A 110 7.40 14.29 -0.60
C GLU A 110 6.71 13.50 -1.72
N ILE A 111 7.47 12.98 -2.68
CA ILE A 111 6.93 12.21 -3.82
C ILE A 111 6.27 10.92 -3.34
N MET A 112 6.93 10.17 -2.46
CA MET A 112 6.40 8.94 -1.87
C MET A 112 5.07 9.20 -1.16
N THR A 113 5.00 10.26 -0.35
CA THR A 113 3.76 10.63 0.35
C THR A 113 2.66 10.97 -0.65
N GLN A 114 2.97 11.74 -1.70
CA GLN A 114 1.98 12.11 -2.72
C GLN A 114 1.46 10.88 -3.49
N VAL A 115 2.31 9.91 -3.81
CA VAL A 115 1.89 8.65 -4.44
C VAL A 115 1.01 7.83 -3.48
N THR A 116 1.39 7.72 -2.20
CA THR A 116 0.58 7.01 -1.21
C THR A 116 -0.79 7.65 -1.05
N ASP A 117 -0.87 8.96 -0.91
CA ASP A 117 -2.14 9.68 -0.78
C ASP A 117 -3.01 9.46 -2.02
N ASP A 118 -2.43 9.57 -3.21
CA ASP A 118 -3.15 9.37 -4.47
C ASP A 118 -3.68 7.92 -4.62
N LEU A 119 -2.87 6.91 -4.28
CA LEU A 119 -3.35 5.52 -4.25
C LEU A 119 -4.42 5.30 -3.18
N TYR A 120 -4.27 5.93 -2.01
CA TYR A 120 -5.21 5.80 -0.90
C TYR A 120 -6.57 6.44 -1.20
N GLU A 121 -6.59 7.60 -1.86
CA GLU A 121 -7.83 8.27 -2.28
C GLU A 121 -8.62 7.43 -3.30
N ASN A 122 -7.92 6.68 -4.14
CA ASN A 122 -8.52 5.80 -5.15
C ASN A 122 -8.59 4.33 -4.68
N TRP A 123 -8.34 4.06 -3.39
CA TRP A 123 -8.15 2.71 -2.88
C TRP A 123 -9.36 1.79 -3.08
N ALA A 124 -10.57 2.36 -3.12
CA ALA A 124 -11.78 1.60 -3.40
C ALA A 124 -11.75 0.86 -4.75
N GLU A 125 -10.96 1.36 -5.72
CA GLU A 125 -10.77 0.73 -7.03
C GLU A 125 -9.77 -0.45 -6.96
N TYR A 126 -8.79 -0.40 -6.05
CA TYR A 126 -7.69 -1.35 -5.97
C TYR A 126 -7.88 -2.43 -4.91
N ASN A 127 -8.56 -2.12 -3.80
CA ASN A 127 -8.60 -2.92 -2.57
C ASN A 127 -9.16 -4.34 -2.74
N ALA A 128 -9.98 -4.59 -3.77
CA ALA A 128 -10.54 -5.91 -4.01
C ALA A 128 -9.46 -6.94 -4.39
N ASP A 129 -8.46 -6.50 -5.16
CA ASP A 129 -7.57 -7.38 -5.91
C ASP A 129 -6.08 -7.04 -5.76
N ALA A 130 -5.70 -5.92 -5.14
CA ALA A 130 -4.30 -5.50 -5.00
C ALA A 130 -3.53 -6.22 -3.88
N PHE A 131 -4.21 -6.74 -2.84
CA PHE A 131 -3.65 -7.47 -1.68
C PHE A 131 -2.54 -6.78 -0.85
N VAL A 132 -2.01 -5.65 -1.30
CA VAL A 132 -1.08 -4.74 -0.63
C VAL A 132 -1.82 -3.48 -0.18
N ASN A 133 -1.28 -2.64 0.71
CA ASN A 133 -1.87 -1.32 1.00
C ASN A 133 -1.10 -0.18 0.30
N ALA A 134 -1.68 1.02 0.27
CA ALA A 134 -1.09 2.20 -0.38
C ALA A 134 0.24 2.68 0.24
N TRP A 135 0.44 2.46 1.54
CA TRP A 135 1.68 2.83 2.23
C TRP A 135 2.84 1.91 1.86
N ASP A 136 2.58 0.60 1.72
CA ASP A 136 3.58 -0.35 1.24
C ASP A 136 4.01 -0.04 -0.20
N CYS A 137 3.07 0.37 -1.05
CA CYS A 137 3.37 0.87 -2.40
C CYS A 137 4.24 2.15 -2.34
N GLY A 138 3.94 3.07 -1.42
CA GLY A 138 4.77 4.26 -1.20
C GLY A 138 6.20 3.91 -0.80
N ASN A 139 6.38 2.96 0.12
CA ASN A 139 7.70 2.49 0.54
C ASN A 139 8.49 1.91 -0.64
N TYR A 140 7.84 1.11 -1.50
CA TYR A 140 8.47 0.61 -2.71
C TYR A 140 8.91 1.74 -3.65
N VAL A 141 8.08 2.77 -3.83
CA VAL A 141 8.43 3.95 -4.62
C VAL A 141 9.65 4.68 -4.04
N ALA A 142 9.71 4.85 -2.71
CA ALA A 142 10.89 5.43 -2.08
C ALA A 142 12.16 4.59 -2.33
N ASP A 143 12.09 3.27 -2.13
CA ASP A 143 13.21 2.36 -2.41
C ASP A 143 13.68 2.47 -3.87
N TYR A 144 12.73 2.48 -4.82
CA TYR A 144 13.01 2.63 -6.24
C TYR A 144 13.75 3.94 -6.53
N LEU A 145 13.23 5.06 -6.03
CA LEU A 145 13.79 6.38 -6.29
C LEU A 145 15.16 6.57 -5.63
N ILE A 146 15.35 6.05 -4.41
CA ILE A 146 16.65 6.05 -3.73
C ILE A 146 17.67 5.27 -4.57
N ALA A 147 17.32 4.05 -5.00
CA ALA A 147 18.20 3.23 -5.82
C ALA A 147 18.56 3.90 -7.15
N LYS A 148 17.62 4.59 -7.80
CA LYS A 148 17.87 5.29 -9.07
C LYS A 148 18.59 6.63 -8.89
N SER A 149 18.48 7.29 -7.74
CA SER A 149 19.17 8.57 -7.43
C SER A 149 20.69 8.42 -7.30
N GLY A 150 21.20 7.19 -7.19
CA GLY A 150 22.61 6.89 -6.90
C GLY A 150 22.97 6.97 -5.42
N SER A 151 21.98 7.11 -4.54
CA SER A 151 22.16 7.08 -3.08
C SER A 151 22.33 5.64 -2.58
N GLU A 152 23.02 5.47 -1.45
CA GLU A 152 23.21 4.15 -0.83
C GLU A 152 21.86 3.54 -0.42
N THR A 153 21.58 2.31 -0.85
CA THR A 153 20.38 1.56 -0.43
C THR A 153 20.65 0.83 0.88
N CYS A 154 19.60 0.67 1.71
CA CYS A 154 19.66 -0.17 2.90
C CYS A 154 19.53 -1.64 2.49
N GLY A 155 20.16 -2.57 3.22
CA GLY A 155 19.92 -4.02 3.04
C GLY A 155 18.47 -4.46 3.35
N CYS A 156 17.66 -3.53 3.86
CA CYS A 156 16.23 -3.67 4.11
C CYS A 156 15.35 -3.21 2.93
N SER A 157 15.93 -2.57 1.92
CA SER A 157 15.20 -2.07 0.75
C SER A 157 14.71 -3.22 -0.13
N THR A 158 13.55 -3.01 -0.72
CA THR A 158 12.93 -3.97 -1.63
C THR A 158 13.78 -4.16 -2.87
N LYS A 159 13.83 -5.39 -3.39
CA LYS A 159 14.48 -5.68 -4.67
C LYS A 159 13.67 -4.99 -5.78
N ILE A 160 14.36 -4.17 -6.57
CA ILE A 160 13.75 -3.52 -7.74
C ILE A 160 13.70 -4.54 -8.88
N GLU A 161 12.52 -4.73 -9.43
CA GLU A 161 12.31 -5.57 -10.62
C GLU A 161 12.46 -4.71 -11.88
N ASP A 162 13.23 -5.22 -12.85
CA ASP A 162 13.55 -4.56 -14.14
C ASP A 162 12.63 -5.05 -15.28
#